data_AF-A0AAP5KTQ9-F1
#
_entry.id   AF-A0AAP5KTQ9-F1
#
_cell.length_a   1.000
_cell.length_b   1.000
_cell.length_c   1.000
_cell.angle_alpha   90.00
_cell.angle_beta   90.00
_cell.angle_gamma   90.00
#
_symmetry.space_group_name_H-M   'P 1'
#
loop_
_entity.id
_entity.type
_entity.pdbx_description
1 polymer ?
#
loop_
_entity_poly.entity_id
_entity_poly.type
_entity_poly.pdbx_seq_one_letter_code
_entity_poly.pdbx_strand_id
1 'polypeptide(L)'
;MLHREILSPEEVLEKIPNLSEGLFAIRCKLTNKTYQVIIYKYEEDHFLIENLALLNVLLEEQQRFFGTPEQLLNEIEMSFENNYYQPISKEWIHLDLNTLKLLNNVEIKFFDLEE
;
A
#
# COMPACT_ATOMS: atom_id res chain seq x y z
N MET A 1 -15.22 7.69 0.28
CA MET A 1 -15.40 6.48 -0.57
C MET A 1 -14.01 5.98 -0.92
N LEU A 2 -13.71 4.67 -0.86
CA LEU A 2 -12.38 4.15 -1.25
C LEU A 2 -12.13 4.41 -2.74
N HIS A 3 -11.45 5.51 -3.06
CA HIS A 3 -11.02 5.82 -4.41
C HIS A 3 -9.74 5.05 -4.71
N ARG A 4 -9.80 4.24 -5.77
CA ARG A 4 -8.71 3.35 -6.17
C ARG A 4 -8.03 3.89 -7.41
N GLU A 5 -6.73 4.10 -7.32
CA GLU A 5 -5.89 4.48 -8.45
C GLU A 5 -4.78 3.45 -8.65
N ILE A 6 -4.42 3.21 -9.90
CA ILE A 6 -3.22 2.43 -10.23
C ILE A 6 -2.13 3.46 -10.47
N LEU A 7 -1.04 3.35 -9.71
CA LEU A 7 0.08 4.30 -9.77
C LEU A 7 1.37 3.60 -10.18
N SER A 8 2.24 4.34 -10.84
CA SER A 8 3.66 4.02 -11.00
C SER A 8 4.44 4.40 -9.74
N PRO A 9 5.64 3.82 -9.52
CA PRO A 9 6.51 4.22 -8.41
C PRO A 9 6.82 5.73 -8.39
N GLU A 10 6.96 6.37 -9.56
CA GLU A 10 7.17 7.80 -9.70
C GLU A 10 5.96 8.62 -9.22
N GLU A 11 4.74 8.23 -9.61
CA GLU A 11 3.52 8.90 -9.15
C GLU A 11 3.34 8.77 -7.63
N VAL A 12 3.74 7.64 -7.03
CA VAL A 12 3.73 7.48 -5.56
C VAL A 12 4.72 8.42 -4.88
N LEU A 13 5.94 8.57 -5.43
CA LEU A 13 6.95 9.49 -4.92
C LEU A 13 6.46 10.96 -4.96
N GLU A 14 5.68 11.32 -5.97
CA GLU A 14 5.09 12.66 -6.08
C GLU A 14 3.89 12.86 -5.14
N LYS A 15 3.13 11.79 -4.88
CA LYS A 15 1.89 11.84 -4.09
C LYS A 15 2.14 11.81 -2.59
N ILE A 16 3.02 10.94 -2.09
CA ILE A 16 3.27 10.73 -0.65
C ILE A 16 3.50 12.03 0.14
N PRO A 17 4.32 13.01 -0.33
CA PRO A 17 4.59 14.23 0.44
C PRO A 17 3.38 15.15 0.62
N ASN A 18 2.37 15.03 -0.25
CA ASN A 18 1.20 15.91 -0.27
C ASN A 18 -0.08 15.21 0.23
N LEU A 19 0.03 13.93 0.58
CA LEU A 19 -1.07 13.10 1.07
C LEU A 19 -1.09 13.15 2.59
N SER A 20 -2.23 13.47 3.23
CA SER A 20 -2.31 13.39 4.70
C SER A 20 -2.54 11.96 5.12
N GLU A 21 -3.49 11.26 4.50
CA GLU A 21 -3.81 9.86 4.79
C GLU A 21 -3.99 9.02 3.53
N GLY A 22 -3.46 7.80 3.54
CA GLY A 22 -3.84 6.83 2.52
C GLY A 22 -3.01 5.56 2.54
N LEU A 23 -3.39 4.62 1.68
CA LEU A 23 -2.82 3.27 1.68
C LEU A 23 -2.33 2.88 0.29
N PHE A 24 -1.12 2.33 0.24
CA PHE A 24 -0.46 1.84 -0.96
C PHE A 24 -0.22 0.34 -0.83
N ALA A 25 -0.84 -0.46 -1.68
CA ALA A 25 -0.52 -1.87 -1.83
C ALA A 25 0.48 -2.03 -2.98
N ILE A 26 1.65 -2.61 -2.71
CA ILE A 26 2.75 -2.71 -3.67
C ILE A 26 3.14 -4.17 -3.87
N ARG A 27 3.23 -4.62 -5.12
CA ARG A 27 3.73 -5.94 -5.50
C ARG A 27 4.67 -5.86 -6.68
N CYS A 28 5.81 -6.51 -6.58
CA CYS A 28 6.77 -6.66 -7.68
C CYS A 28 7.32 -8.09 -7.72
N LYS A 29 7.18 -8.76 -8.87
CA LYS A 29 7.69 -10.13 -9.08
C LYS A 29 9.17 -10.11 -9.48
N LEU A 30 10.09 -10.33 -8.56
CA LEU A 30 11.51 -10.46 -8.89
C LEU A 30 11.81 -11.88 -9.36
N THR A 31 13.01 -12.11 -9.92
CA THR A 31 13.40 -13.41 -10.49
C THR A 31 13.22 -14.59 -9.54
N ASN A 32 13.55 -14.41 -8.25
CA ASN A 32 13.54 -15.48 -7.24
C ASN A 32 12.63 -15.21 -6.03
N LYS A 33 11.93 -14.07 -6.00
CA LYS A 33 11.07 -13.68 -4.88
C LYS A 33 10.02 -12.68 -5.33
N THR A 34 8.94 -12.53 -4.57
CA THR A 34 7.98 -11.44 -4.77
C THR A 34 8.20 -10.43 -3.66
N TYR A 35 8.45 -9.17 -4.02
CA TYR A 35 8.39 -8.06 -3.09
C TYR A 35 6.93 -7.66 -2.93
N GLN A 36 6.42 -7.66 -1.70
CA GLN A 36 5.03 -7.39 -1.39
C GLN A 36 4.97 -6.63 -0.08
N VAL A 37 4.45 -5.41 -0.11
CA VAL A 37 4.27 -4.58 1.10
C VAL A 37 2.99 -3.78 0.98
N ILE A 38 2.42 -3.44 2.13
CA ILE A 38 1.43 -2.39 2.24
C ILE A 38 2.06 -1.25 3.03
N ILE A 39 1.97 -0.04 2.50
CA ILE A 39 2.42 1.18 3.16
C ILE A 39 1.18 2.00 3.47
N TYR A 40 1.07 2.43 4.72
CA TYR A 40 0.06 3.38 5.13
C TYR A 40 0.71 4.65 5.60
N LYS A 41 0.15 5.74 5.13
CA LYS A 41 0.58 7.10 5.41
C LYS A 41 -0.48 7.74 6.29
N TYR A 42 -0.06 8.33 7.41
CA TYR A 42 -0.90 9.14 8.28
C TYR A 42 -0.11 10.34 8.79
N GLU A 43 -0.49 11.54 8.36
CA GLU A 43 0.13 12.83 8.70
C GLU A 43 1.62 12.95 8.39
N GLU A 44 2.54 12.64 9.29
CA GLU A 44 3.98 12.60 9.00
C GLU A 44 4.54 11.17 9.11
N ASP A 45 3.73 10.27 9.66
CA ASP A 45 4.12 8.91 9.99
C ASP A 45 3.78 7.95 8.85
N HIS A 46 4.59 6.91 8.74
CA HIS A 46 4.39 5.85 7.77
C HIS A 46 4.51 4.50 8.48
N PHE A 47 3.64 3.58 8.08
CA PHE A 47 3.53 2.27 8.70
C PHE A 47 3.61 1.20 7.63
N LEU A 48 4.37 0.15 7.94
CA LEU A 48 4.45 -1.04 7.13
C LEU A 48 3.40 -2.03 7.63
N ILE A 49 2.72 -2.72 6.70
CA ILE A 49 1.92 -3.91 7.02
C ILE A 49 2.41 -5.07 6.16
N GLU A 50 2.81 -6.15 6.82
CA GLU A 50 3.18 -7.42 6.18
C GLU A 50 2.02 -8.43 6.28
N ASN A 51 0.92 -8.16 5.57
CA ASN A 51 -0.23 -9.07 5.51
C ASN A 51 -0.48 -9.52 4.06
N LEU A 52 -0.03 -10.74 3.73
CA LEU A 52 -0.17 -11.32 2.39
C LEU A 52 -1.64 -11.52 1.98
N ALA A 53 -2.52 -11.87 2.92
CA ALA A 53 -3.94 -12.07 2.63
C ALA A 53 -4.59 -10.73 2.23
N LEU A 54 -4.37 -9.69 3.04
CA LEU A 54 -4.87 -8.35 2.76
C LEU A 54 -4.30 -7.80 1.44
N LEU A 55 -2.99 -7.96 1.21
CA LEU A 55 -2.34 -7.48 -0.01
C LEU A 55 -2.90 -8.13 -1.28
N ASN A 56 -3.19 -9.43 -1.24
CA ASN A 56 -3.82 -10.10 -2.38
C ASN A 56 -5.21 -9.52 -2.64
N VAL A 57 -6.02 -9.29 -1.61
CA VAL A 57 -7.35 -8.69 -1.79
C VAL A 57 -7.27 -7.28 -2.35
N LEU A 58 -6.36 -6.45 -1.85
CA LEU A 58 -6.16 -5.09 -2.34
C LEU A 58 -5.73 -5.08 -3.82
N LEU A 59 -4.85 -6.00 -4.21
CA LEU A 59 -4.29 -6.06 -5.57
C LEU A 59 -5.12 -6.89 -6.56
N GLU A 60 -6.10 -7.68 -6.14
CA GLU A 60 -6.97 -8.39 -7.07
C GLU A 60 -7.93 -7.45 -7.81
N GLU A 61 -8.21 -7.77 -9.09
CA GLU A 61 -9.12 -6.96 -9.91
C GLU A 61 -10.59 -7.21 -9.58
N GLN A 62 -10.94 -8.41 -9.12
CA GLN A 62 -12.28 -8.76 -8.72
C GLN A 62 -12.41 -8.64 -7.20
N GLN A 63 -12.93 -7.50 -6.74
CA GLN A 63 -13.30 -7.22 -5.33
C GLN A 63 -14.48 -8.09 -4.88
N ARG A 64 -14.39 -9.42 -4.99
CA ARG A 64 -15.44 -10.32 -4.51
C ARG A 64 -15.28 -10.71 -3.05
N PHE A 65 -14.21 -10.26 -2.39
CA PHE A 65 -13.85 -10.78 -1.07
C PHE A 65 -14.36 -9.95 0.12
N PHE A 66 -14.56 -8.64 -0.03
CA PHE A 66 -15.20 -7.81 1.00
C PHE A 66 -16.54 -7.30 0.50
N GLY A 67 -17.59 -7.59 1.26
CA GLY A 67 -18.97 -7.26 0.91
C GLY A 67 -19.26 -5.76 0.95
N THR A 68 -18.53 -4.99 1.78
CA THR A 68 -18.66 -3.53 1.88
C THR A 68 -17.30 -2.83 2.11
N PRO A 69 -17.18 -1.53 1.77
CA PRO A 69 -16.06 -0.65 2.15
C PRO A 69 -15.70 -0.72 3.65
N GLU A 70 -16.69 -0.75 4.56
CA GLU A 70 -16.40 -0.79 6.00
C GLU A 70 -15.71 -2.09 6.42
N GLN A 71 -16.05 -3.22 5.79
CA GLN A 71 -15.37 -4.49 6.07
C GLN A 71 -13.90 -4.45 5.67
N LEU A 72 -13.58 -3.81 4.54
CA LEU A 72 -12.18 -3.64 4.13
C LEU A 72 -11.42 -2.73 5.09
N LEU A 73 -12.03 -1.63 5.55
CA LEU A 73 -11.44 -0.74 6.54
C LEU A 73 -11.14 -1.48 7.86
N ASN A 74 -12.11 -2.23 8.37
CA ASN A 74 -11.91 -3.04 9.58
C ASN A 74 -10.74 -4.02 9.45
N GLU A 75 -10.58 -4.68 8.29
CA GLU A 75 -9.48 -5.62 8.06
C GLU A 75 -8.12 -4.92 7.93
N ILE A 76 -8.10 -3.71 7.37
CA ILE A 76 -6.93 -2.85 7.35
C ILE A 76 -6.54 -2.47 8.79
N GLU A 77 -7.49 -1.99 9.60
CA GLU A 77 -7.29 -1.65 11.02
C GLU A 77 -6.78 -2.84 11.83
N MET A 78 -7.44 -3.99 11.72
CA MET A 78 -6.99 -5.22 12.38
C MET A 78 -5.59 -5.64 11.95
N SER A 79 -5.22 -5.42 10.69
CA SER A 79 -3.88 -5.73 10.20
C SER A 79 -2.81 -4.81 10.80
N PHE A 80 -3.13 -3.54 11.06
CA PHE A 80 -2.23 -2.65 11.79
C PHE A 80 -2.04 -3.09 13.24
N GLU A 81 -3.14 -3.40 13.94
CA GLU A 81 -3.06 -3.86 15.32
C GLU A 81 -2.21 -5.14 15.44
N ASN A 82 -2.45 -6.10 14.55
CA ASN A 82 -1.69 -7.34 14.50
C ASN A 82 -0.22 -7.12 14.09
N ASN A 83 0.07 -6.10 13.29
CA ASN A 83 1.44 -5.71 12.95
C ASN A 83 2.05 -4.68 13.92
N TYR A 84 1.42 -4.47 15.09
CA TYR A 84 1.86 -3.55 16.14
C TYR A 84 2.20 -2.14 15.64
N TYR A 85 1.51 -1.67 14.61
CA TYR A 85 1.78 -0.37 13.99
C TYR A 85 3.26 -0.19 13.66
N GLN A 86 3.89 -1.20 13.04
CA GLN A 86 5.31 -1.16 12.71
C GLN A 86 5.66 0.09 11.88
N PRO A 87 6.45 1.03 12.44
CA PRO A 87 6.80 2.25 11.74
C PRO A 87 7.86 1.97 10.66
N ILE A 88 7.81 2.73 9.58
CA ILE A 88 8.84 2.76 8.55
C ILE A 88 9.21 4.22 8.26
N SER A 89 10.51 4.50 8.14
CA SER A 89 10.94 5.87 7.84
C SER A 89 10.72 6.20 6.37
N LYS A 90 10.38 7.45 6.06
CA LYS A 90 10.22 7.94 4.68
C LYS A 90 11.43 7.66 3.79
N GLU A 91 12.65 7.64 4.34
CA GLU A 91 13.88 7.37 3.60
C GLU A 91 13.90 5.94 3.03
N TRP A 92 13.38 4.96 3.78
CA TRP A 92 13.25 3.57 3.34
C TRP A 92 12.22 3.44 2.23
N ILE A 93 11.07 4.13 2.38
CA ILE A 93 10.04 4.17 1.35
C ILE A 93 10.57 4.79 0.06
N HIS A 94 11.28 5.92 0.16
CA HIS A 94 11.91 6.57 -0.98
C HIS A 94 12.95 5.66 -1.63
N LEU A 95 13.77 4.94 -0.85
CA LEU A 95 14.74 4.01 -1.39
C LEU A 95 14.06 2.87 -2.17
N ASP A 96 13.01 2.29 -1.60
CA ASP A 96 12.24 1.21 -2.22
C ASP A 96 11.61 1.70 -3.53
N LEU A 97 10.87 2.81 -3.51
CA LEU A 97 10.23 3.38 -4.70
C LEU A 97 11.25 3.78 -5.78
N ASN A 98 12.39 4.37 -5.40
CA ASN A 98 13.47 4.68 -6.34
C ASN A 98 14.14 3.43 -6.93
N THR A 99 14.04 2.29 -6.27
CA THR A 99 14.48 1.00 -6.81
C THR A 99 13.41 0.42 -7.73
N LEU A 100 12.15 0.44 -7.30
CA LEU A 100 11.01 -0.11 -8.03
C LEU A 100 10.77 0.59 -9.37
N LYS A 101 11.00 1.90 -9.49
CA LYS A 101 10.90 2.62 -10.77
C LYS A 101 11.81 2.09 -11.88
N LEU A 102 12.87 1.34 -11.53
CA LEU A 102 13.79 0.73 -12.49
C LEU A 102 13.28 -0.63 -13.00
N LEU A 103 12.12 -1.08 -12.53
CA LEU A 103 11.53 -2.39 -12.83
C LEU A 103 10.23 -2.24 -13.61
N ASN A 104 9.99 -3.17 -14.55
CA ASN A 104 8.87 -3.07 -15.48
C ASN A 104 7.59 -3.77 -15.00
N ASN A 105 7.63 -4.40 -13.83
CA ASN A 105 6.61 -5.34 -13.37
C ASN A 105 6.18 -5.07 -11.93
N VAL A 106 6.10 -3.77 -11.61
CA VAL A 106 5.60 -3.25 -10.35
C VAL A 106 4.12 -2.96 -10.51
N GLU A 107 3.34 -3.43 -9.56
CA GLU A 107 1.92 -3.14 -9.43
C GLU A 107 1.73 -2.35 -8.14
N ILE A 108 1.20 -1.14 -8.25
CA ILE A 108 0.82 -0.33 -7.09
C ILE A 108 -0.64 0.06 -7.23
N LYS A 109 -1.40 -0.18 -6.17
CA LYS A 109 -2.74 0.38 -6.01
C LYS A 109 -2.76 1.31 -4.82
N PHE A 110 -3.21 2.52 -5.07
CA PHE A 110 -3.47 3.53 -4.07
C PHE A 110 -4.94 3.50 -3.68
N PHE A 111 -5.18 3.67 -2.40
CA PHE A 111 -6.49 3.77 -1.78
C PHE A 111 -6.54 5.07 -0.99
N ASP A 112 -7.38 5.99 -1.46
CA ASP A 112 -7.67 7.21 -0.73
C ASP A 112 -8.60 6.88 0.45
N LEU A 113 -8.18 7.32 1.63
CA LEU A 113 -8.89 7.11 2.90
C LEU A 113 -9.37 8.45 3.49
N GLU A 114 -9.01 9.58 2.88
CA GLU A 114 -9.57 10.88 3.25
C GLU A 114 -11.06 10.94 2.86
N GLU A 115 -11.91 11.48 3.76
CA GLU A 115 -13.36 11.65 3.53
C GLU A 115 -13.70 12.78 2.54
#